data_AF-A0AAW7B188-F1
#
_entry.id   AF-A0AAW7B188-F1
#
_cell.length_a   1.000
_cell.length_b   1.000
_cell.length_c   1.000
_cell.angle_alpha   90.00
_cell.angle_beta   90.00
_cell.angle_gamma   90.00
#
_symmetry.space_group_name_H-M   'P 1'
#
loop_
_entity.id
_entity.type
_entity.pdbx_description
1 polymer ?
#
loop_
_entity_poly.entity_id
_entity_poly.type
_entity_poly.pdbx_seq_one_letter_code
_entity_poly.pdbx_strand_id
1 'polypeptide(L)'
;MNTSVFQYQVDRPRISFVKFILEAYDNMAVVSTLMTDSESGKALIRVAVAPGCEALIKEILNDLGAVYLTADIKSSILPPDSHTNDTLTDLPCP
;
A
#
# COMPACT_ATOMS: atom_id res chain seq x y z
N MET A 1 -13.95 4.04 9.05
CA MET A 1 -13.70 2.85 8.21
C MET A 1 -12.20 2.66 8.16
N ASN A 2 -11.69 1.49 8.54
CA ASN A 2 -10.25 1.28 8.68
C ASN A 2 -9.77 0.39 7.55
N THR A 3 -8.85 0.92 6.74
CA THR A 3 -8.22 0.20 5.63
C THR A 3 -6.99 -0.53 6.15
N SER A 4 -6.90 -1.83 5.89
CA SER A 4 -5.71 -2.61 6.24
C SER A 4 -4.58 -2.29 5.28
N VAL A 5 -3.36 -2.08 5.80
CA VAL A 5 -2.21 -1.66 4.98
C VAL A 5 -1.04 -2.61 5.20
N PHE A 6 -0.50 -3.17 4.12
CA PHE A 6 0.65 -4.06 4.14
C PHE A 6 1.82 -3.45 3.36
N GLN A 7 3.04 -3.76 3.75
CA GLN A 7 4.25 -3.33 3.06
C GLN A 7 5.11 -4.52 2.67
N TYR A 8 5.54 -4.55 1.40
CA TYR A 8 6.30 -5.66 0.84
C TYR A 8 7.52 -5.16 0.08
N GLN A 9 8.64 -5.88 0.22
CA GLN A 9 9.79 -5.71 -0.66
C GLN A 9 9.66 -6.64 -1.87
N VAL A 10 9.79 -6.08 -3.07
CA VAL A 10 9.63 -6.78 -4.36
C VAL A 10 10.76 -6.44 -5.32
N ASP A 11 10.99 -7.28 -6.33
CA ASP A 11 11.87 -6.91 -7.44
C ASP A 11 11.18 -5.86 -8.32
N ARG A 12 11.90 -4.83 -8.76
CA ARG A 12 11.33 -3.73 -9.57
C ARG A 12 10.54 -4.18 -10.80
N PRO A 13 10.99 -5.17 -11.60
CA PRO A 13 10.21 -5.63 -12.76
C PRO A 13 8.88 -6.27 -12.39
N ARG A 14 8.74 -6.74 -11.14
CA ARG A 14 7.57 -7.46 -10.65
C ARG A 14 6.50 -6.53 -10.07
N ILE A 15 6.81 -5.24 -9.83
CA ILE A 15 5.85 -4.26 -9.32
C ILE A 15 4.61 -4.19 -10.23
N SER A 16 4.80 -4.06 -11.54
CA SER A 16 3.69 -3.96 -12.49
C SER A 16 2.84 -5.23 -12.53
N PHE A 17 3.47 -6.39 -12.32
CA PHE A 17 2.75 -7.67 -12.26
C PHE A 17 1.87 -7.77 -11.00
N VAL A 18 2.42 -7.42 -9.83
CA VAL A 18 1.67 -7.40 -8.57
C VAL A 18 0.52 -6.37 -8.65
N LYS A 19 0.80 -5.17 -9.17
CA LYS A 19 -0.19 -4.11 -9.35
C LYS A 19 -1.31 -4.57 -10.30
N PHE A 20 -0.96 -5.19 -11.41
CA PHE A 20 -1.93 -5.71 -12.38
C PHE A 20 -2.87 -6.74 -11.73
N ILE A 21 -2.35 -7.69 -10.96
CA ILE A 21 -3.17 -8.74 -10.36
C ILE A 21 -4.07 -8.18 -9.25
N LEU A 22 -3.53 -7.39 -8.33
CA LEU A 22 -4.30 -6.89 -7.19
C LEU A 22 -5.34 -5.85 -7.59
N GLU A 23 -5.00 -4.95 -8.53
CA GLU A 23 -5.91 -3.89 -8.98
C GLU A 23 -6.91 -4.36 -10.04
N ALA A 24 -6.77 -5.58 -10.58
CA ALA A 24 -7.81 -6.22 -11.38
C ALA A 24 -9.03 -6.64 -10.54
N TYR A 25 -8.86 -6.78 -9.23
CA TYR A 25 -9.98 -6.97 -8.30
C TYR A 25 -10.57 -5.61 -7.92
N ASP A 26 -11.66 -5.24 -8.59
CA ASP A 26 -12.32 -3.96 -8.42
C ASP A 26 -12.56 -3.61 -6.95
N ASN A 27 -12.07 -2.44 -6.55
CA ASN A 27 -12.25 -1.85 -5.22
C ASN A 27 -11.72 -2.71 -4.05
N MET A 28 -10.88 -3.72 -4.28
CA MET A 28 -10.37 -4.58 -3.21
C MET A 28 -9.02 -4.13 -2.66
N ALA A 29 -8.09 -3.73 -3.52
CA ALA A 29 -6.78 -3.27 -3.09
C ALA A 29 -6.18 -2.24 -4.04
N VAL A 30 -5.32 -1.37 -3.50
CA VAL A 30 -4.54 -0.39 -4.25
C VAL A 30 -3.06 -0.57 -3.93
N VAL A 31 -2.22 -0.61 -4.97
CA VAL A 31 -0.77 -0.77 -4.85
C VAL A 31 -0.06 0.54 -5.14
N SER A 32 0.70 1.01 -4.16
CA SER A 32 1.56 2.20 -4.28
C SER A 32 3.04 1.81 -4.14
N THR A 33 3.91 2.40 -4.96
CA THR A 33 5.36 2.23 -4.78
C THR A 33 5.87 3.32 -3.85
N LEU A 34 6.51 2.95 -2.75
CA LEU A 34 7.02 3.90 -1.74
C LEU A 34 8.46 4.31 -2.02
N MET A 35 9.33 3.33 -2.25
CA MET A 35 10.75 3.55 -2.48
C MET A 35 11.26 2.56 -3.51
N THR A 36 12.21 3.00 -4.32
CA THR A 36 12.87 2.18 -5.33
C THR A 36 14.36 2.29 -5.11
N ASP A 37 15.01 1.15 -4.90
CA ASP A 37 16.46 1.06 -4.83
C ASP A 37 16.97 0.69 -6.23
N SER A 38 17.61 1.66 -6.87
CA SER A 38 18.17 1.49 -8.22
C SER A 38 19.37 0.55 -8.24
N GLU A 39 20.12 0.44 -7.15
CA GLU A 39 21.34 -0.36 -7.08
C GLU A 39 21.02 -1.85 -6.82
N SER A 40 20.08 -2.14 -5.92
CA SER A 40 19.69 -3.52 -5.62
C SER A 40 18.60 -4.09 -6.54
N GLY A 41 17.96 -3.24 -7.35
CA GLY A 41 16.83 -3.64 -8.20
C GLY A 41 15.56 -3.99 -7.40
N LYS A 42 15.50 -3.61 -6.12
CA LYS A 42 14.36 -3.83 -5.23
C LYS A 42 13.50 -2.59 -5.12
N ALA A 43 12.25 -2.78 -4.71
CA ALA A 43 11.33 -1.70 -4.37
C ALA A 43 10.48 -2.08 -3.18
N LEU A 44 10.08 -1.07 -2.42
CA LEU A 44 9.09 -1.18 -1.36
C LEU A 44 7.73 -0.76 -1.91
N ILE A 45 6.76 -1.67 -1.85
CA ILE A 45 5.37 -1.39 -2.21
C ILE A 45 4.49 -1.38 -0.97
N ARG A 46 3.42 -0.59 -1.03
CA ARG A 46 2.32 -0.53 -0.09
C ARG A 46 1.07 -1.10 -0.75
N VAL A 47 0.38 -2.00 -0.07
CA VAL A 47 -0.91 -2.56 -0.47
C VAL A 47 -1.96 -2.09 0.54
N ALA A 48 -2.86 -1.23 0.11
CA ALA A 48 -4.01 -0.78 0.90
C ALA A 48 -5.22 -1.61 0.53
N VAL A 49 -5.84 -2.29 1.49
CA VAL A 49 -6.89 -3.28 1.29
C VAL A 49 -8.21 -2.78 1.86
N ALA A 50 -9.26 -2.86 1.05
CA ALA A 50 -10.61 -2.51 1.45
C ALA A 50 -11.08 -3.37 2.63
N PRO A 51 -11.90 -2.80 3.54
CA PRO A 51 -12.40 -3.55 4.69
C PRO A 51 -13.15 -4.82 4.27
N GLY A 52 -12.79 -5.96 4.86
CA GLY A 52 -13.40 -7.26 4.57
C GLY A 52 -12.76 -8.03 3.40
N CYS A 53 -11.75 -7.46 2.73
CA CYS A 53 -11.03 -8.10 1.63
C CYS A 53 -9.66 -8.66 2.06
N GLU A 54 -9.27 -8.54 3.34
CA GLU A 54 -7.93 -8.86 3.82
C GLU A 54 -7.54 -10.32 3.62
N ALA A 55 -8.47 -11.25 3.86
CA ALA A 55 -8.19 -12.68 3.73
C ALA A 55 -7.86 -13.05 2.29
N LEU A 56 -8.72 -12.62 1.35
CA LEU A 56 -8.52 -12.86 -0.08
C LEU A 56 -7.23 -12.23 -0.60
N ILE A 57 -6.96 -10.97 -0.25
CA ILE A 57 -5.74 -10.29 -0.69
C ILE A 57 -4.49 -10.97 -0.10
N LYS A 58 -4.54 -11.44 1.16
CA LYS A 58 -3.45 -12.21 1.76
C LYS A 58 -3.23 -13.54 1.07
N GLU A 59 -4.30 -14.26 0.68
CA GLU A 59 -4.18 -15.51 -0.08
C GLU A 59 -3.52 -15.26 -1.43
N ILE A 60 -3.99 -14.27 -2.19
CA ILE A 60 -3.39 -13.88 -3.48
C ILE A 60 -1.92 -13.49 -3.30
N LEU A 61 -1.61 -12.67 -2.30
CA LEU A 61 -0.24 -12.26 -2.00
C LEU A 61 0.64 -13.41 -1.53
N ASN A 62 0.09 -14.41 -0.84
CA ASN A 62 0.82 -15.60 -0.45
C ASN A 62 1.18 -16.46 -1.67
N ASP A 63 0.22 -16.62 -2.59
CA ASP A 63 0.42 -17.36 -3.84
C ASP A 63 1.40 -16.64 -4.78
N LEU A 64 1.37 -15.31 -4.82
CA LEU A 64 2.37 -14.49 -5.52
C LEU A 64 3.72 -14.48 -4.77
N GLY A 65 3.68 -14.42 -3.45
CA GLY A 65 4.81 -14.19 -2.57
C GLY A 65 5.78 -15.35 -2.48
N ALA A 66 5.27 -16.58 -2.58
CA ALA A 66 6.09 -17.78 -2.68
C ALA A 66 7.11 -17.74 -3.84
N VAL A 67 6.91 -16.87 -4.84
CA VAL A 67 7.78 -16.74 -6.01
C VAL A 67 8.43 -15.35 -6.13
N TYR A 68 7.80 -14.31 -5.54
CA TYR A 68 8.05 -12.92 -5.94
C TYR A 68 8.28 -11.90 -4.80
N LEU A 69 7.92 -12.20 -3.55
CA LEU A 69 8.02 -11.25 -2.43
C LEU A 69 9.19 -11.63 -1.52
N THR A 70 10.07 -10.68 -1.18
CA THR A 70 11.30 -10.95 -0.42
C THR A 70 11.10 -10.86 1.10
N ALA A 71 10.19 -10.00 1.58
CA ALA A 71 9.87 -9.88 3.00
C ALA A 71 8.53 -9.14 3.23
N ASP A 72 7.78 -9.56 4.25
CA ASP A 72 6.66 -8.81 4.84
C ASP A 72 7.25 -7.82 5.87
N ILE A 73 7.13 -6.52 5.59
CA ILE A 73 7.53 -5.49 6.54
C ILE A 73 6.27 -5.14 7.34
N LYS A 74 6.24 -5.64 8.57
CA LYS A 74 5.10 -5.65 9.48
C LYS A 74 4.21 -4.40 9.34
N SER A 75 2.98 -4.65 8.90
CA SER A 75 1.85 -3.71 8.87
C SER A 75 1.63 -3.03 10.23
N SER A 76 1.67 -1.69 10.25
CA SER A 76 0.97 -0.92 11.28
C SER A 76 -0.36 -0.45 10.70
N ILE A 77 -1.42 -0.63 11.48
CA ILE A 77 -2.74 -0.04 11.20
C ILE A 77 -2.52 1.47 11.13
N LEU A 78 -2.66 2.07 9.94
CA LEU A 78 -2.67 3.52 9.83
C LEU A 78 -3.97 4.02 10.48
N PRO A 79 -3.89 4.91 11.49
CA PRO A 79 -5.10 5.52 12.04
C PRO A 79 -5.81 6.31 10.93
N PRO A 80 -7.15 6.36 10.94
CA PRO A 80 -7.90 7.19 10.01
C PRO A 80 -7.53 8.64 10.25
N ASP A 81 -6.94 9.26 9.23
CA ASP A 81 -6.92 10.68 8.91
C ASP A 81 -7.28 11.60 10.08
N SER A 82 -6.25 12.09 10.79
CA SER A 82 -6.40 13.29 11.60
C SER A 82 -6.74 14.44 10.65
N HIS A 83 -8.04 14.72 10.52
CA HIS A 83 -8.50 16.01 10.03
C HIS A 83 -7.93 17.08 10.96
N THR A 84 -6.84 17.72 10.54
CA THR A 84 -6.40 18.99 11.11
C THR A 84 -7.18 20.08 10.39
N ASN A 85 -8.42 20.27 10.79
CA ASN A 85 -9.12 21.54 10.61
C ASN A 85 -8.74 22.47 11.76
N ASP A 86 -8.70 23.77 11.43
CA ASP A 86 -8.48 24.95 12.30
C ASP A 86 -6.99 25.27 12.54
N THR A 87 -6.39 26.24 11.86
CA THR A 87 -6.67 27.67 12.07
C THR A 87 -6.08 28.48 10.90
N LEU A 88 -6.91 29.01 10.01
CA LEU A 88 -6.51 30.16 9.18
C LEU A 88 -7.05 31.40 9.90
N THR A 89 -6.15 32.09 10.60
CA THR A 89 -6.37 33.39 11.20
C THR A 89 -6.87 34.40 10.18
N ASP A 90 -8.03 34.99 10.46
CA ASP A 90 -8.47 36.26 9.91
C ASP A 90 -7.39 37.33 10.14
N LEU A 91 -6.75 37.76 9.07
CA LEU A 91 -5.97 39.00 9.02
C LEU A 91 -6.91 40.12 8.51
N PRO A 92 -7.00 41.27 9.19
CA PRO A 92 -7.76 42.40 8.64
C PRO A 92 -6.99 42.99 7.45
N CYS A 93 -7.72 43.23 6.35
CA CYS A 93 -7.21 43.94 5.18
C CYS A 93 -6.71 45.35 5.57
N PRO A 94 -5.64 45.85 4.92
CA PRO A 94 -5.23 47.25 5.02
C PRO A 94 -6.19 48.21 4.30
#